data_AF-A0A137PH52-F1
#
_entry.id   AF-A0A137PH52-F1
#
_cell.length_a   1.000
_cell.length_b   1.000
_cell.length_c   1.000
_cell.angle_alpha   90.00
_cell.angle_beta   90.00
_cell.angle_gamma   90.00
#
_symmetry.space_group_name_H-M   'P 1'
#
loop_
_entity.id
_entity.type
_entity.pdbx_description
1 polymer ?
#
loop_
_entity_poly.entity_id
_entity_poly.type
_entity_poly.pdbx_seq_one_letter_code
_entity_poly.pdbx_strand_id
1 'polypeptide(L)'
;MTVRLIAAIAFADLLTHVGEIYSAVNIGLPNGTPHCTAVSIFRSFSRTFYCFTNIAICFHLYRGLVLLKKSTWKYEVYTWIVTLAMVILFTSVYYSLGIFTGKLRKSACNPGADNKTMNRIYFLFVGIIDLITILVGIFTTIVGRQSLNKWINSYADNRNRRLDDQNKFKSDRKKMASRSFLYPLATCVTLPFEALLLILNSFGIMVLQISIPKTITVGLSGLLTGLAFAFDPASHKAFYSAYTQIREKMNGCKPFKDDMTNYADNIPLSEKNI
;
A
#
# COMPACT_ATOMS: atom_id res chain seq x y z
N MET A 1 -12.64 1.66 -4.51
CA MET A 1 -11.27 2.20 -4.40
C MET A 1 -10.99 3.05 -5.62
N THR A 2 -10.29 4.18 -5.50
CA THR A 2 -9.96 5.03 -6.65
C THR A 2 -8.73 4.47 -7.37
N VAL A 3 -8.67 4.61 -8.71
CA VAL A 3 -7.52 4.19 -9.52
C VAL A 3 -6.20 4.82 -9.02
N ARG A 4 -6.30 6.02 -8.45
CA ARG A 4 -5.18 6.74 -7.83
C ARG A 4 -4.57 6.00 -6.64
N LEU A 5 -5.40 5.39 -5.81
CA LEU A 5 -4.94 4.60 -4.67
C LEU A 5 -4.17 3.36 -5.12
N ILE A 6 -4.65 2.72 -6.18
CA ILE A 6 -4.00 1.55 -6.79
C ILE A 6 -2.64 1.94 -7.37
N ALA A 7 -2.59 3.06 -8.10
CA ALA A 7 -1.34 3.59 -8.65
C ALA A 7 -0.33 3.91 -7.54
N ALA A 8 -0.78 4.46 -6.41
CA ALA A 8 0.09 4.76 -5.28
C ALA A 8 0.66 3.50 -4.61
N ILE A 9 -0.10 2.40 -4.54
CA ILE A 9 0.41 1.09 -4.07
C ILE A 9 1.51 0.60 -4.99
N ALA A 10 1.20 0.54 -6.29
CA ALA A 10 2.14 0.06 -7.28
C ALA A 10 3.43 0.88 -7.28
N PHE A 11 3.31 2.20 -7.09
CA PHE A 11 4.45 3.10 -6.95
C PHE A 11 5.25 2.84 -5.67
N ALA A 12 4.60 2.63 -4.53
CA ALA A 12 5.27 2.33 -3.26
C ALA A 12 5.98 0.97 -3.28
N ASP A 13 5.35 -0.05 -3.87
CA ASP A 13 6.00 -1.35 -4.12
C ASP A 13 7.21 -1.18 -5.03
N LEU A 14 7.03 -0.50 -6.17
CA LEU A 14 8.12 -0.25 -7.12
C LEU A 14 9.29 0.47 -6.45
N LEU A 15 9.03 1.52 -5.67
CA LEU A 15 10.07 2.22 -4.93
C LEU A 15 10.81 1.31 -3.95
N THR A 16 10.10 0.41 -3.27
CA THR A 16 10.71 -0.55 -2.34
C THR A 16 11.62 -1.53 -3.08
N HIS A 17 11.14 -2.11 -4.19
CA HIS A 17 11.94 -2.98 -5.05
C HIS A 17 13.16 -2.27 -5.63
N VAL A 18 12.99 -1.05 -6.14
CA VAL A 18 14.09 -0.24 -6.65
C VAL A 18 15.08 0.08 -5.53
N GLY A 19 14.62 0.36 -4.30
CA GLY A 19 15.50 0.59 -3.14
C GLY A 19 16.33 -0.64 -2.77
N GLU A 20 15.72 -1.82 -2.79
CA GLU A 20 16.40 -3.10 -2.54
C GLU A 20 17.41 -3.43 -3.64
N ILE A 21 17.03 -3.31 -4.91
CA ILE A 21 17.90 -3.54 -6.07
C ILE A 21 19.05 -2.53 -6.08
N TYR A 22 18.76 -1.25 -5.83
CA TYR A 22 19.78 -0.20 -5.80
C TYR A 22 20.83 -0.47 -4.71
N SER A 23 20.40 -0.96 -3.55
CA SER A 23 21.30 -1.40 -2.48
C SER A 23 22.12 -2.63 -2.87
N ALA A 24 21.51 -3.63 -3.53
CA ALA A 24 22.20 -4.84 -3.96
C ALA A 24 23.26 -4.58 -5.05
N VAL A 25 22.94 -3.74 -6.05
CA VAL A 25 23.88 -3.37 -7.13
C VAL A 25 25.07 -2.58 -6.61
N ASN A 26 24.89 -1.84 -5.52
CA ASN A 26 25.92 -0.99 -4.92
C ASN A 26 26.62 -1.64 -3.70
N ILE A 27 26.61 -2.98 -3.61
CA ILE A 27 27.19 -3.73 -2.48
C ILE A 27 28.70 -3.47 -2.28
N GLY A 28 29.43 -3.19 -3.36
CA GLY A 28 30.88 -2.96 -3.34
C GLY A 28 31.31 -1.56 -2.92
N LEU A 29 30.38 -0.65 -2.64
CA LEU A 29 30.74 0.70 -2.21
C LEU A 29 31.33 0.69 -0.79
N PRO A 30 32.37 1.50 -0.53
CA PRO A 30 32.91 1.62 0.81
C PRO A 30 31.89 2.32 1.74
N ASN A 31 31.72 1.74 2.93
CA ASN A 31 30.83 2.24 3.96
C ASN A 31 31.20 3.68 4.35
N GLY A 32 30.18 4.54 4.54
CA GLY A 32 30.35 5.93 4.94
C GLY A 32 30.76 6.90 3.84
N THR A 33 30.82 6.45 2.58
CA THR A 33 30.86 7.37 1.43
C THR A 33 29.52 8.09 1.26
N PRO A 34 29.48 9.31 0.67
CA PRO A 34 28.24 10.01 0.38
C PRO A 34 27.28 9.17 -0.49
N HIS A 35 27.82 8.40 -1.44
CA HIS A 35 27.04 7.54 -2.32
C HIS A 35 26.39 6.37 -1.55
N CYS A 36 27.16 5.69 -0.68
CA CYS A 36 26.62 4.63 0.17
C CYS A 36 25.58 5.14 1.18
N THR A 37 25.76 6.37 1.66
CA THR A 37 24.81 7.07 2.53
C THR A 37 23.51 7.34 1.78
N ALA A 38 23.57 7.84 0.55
CA ALA A 38 22.40 8.08 -0.30
C ALA A 38 21.63 6.79 -0.60
N VAL A 39 22.33 5.69 -0.92
CA VAL A 39 21.73 4.36 -1.09
C VAL A 39 20.98 3.92 0.17
N SER A 40 21.61 4.07 1.34
CA SER A 40 21.00 3.69 2.62
C SER A 40 19.77 4.55 2.95
N ILE A 41 19.83 5.87 2.70
CA ILE A 41 18.70 6.79 2.87
C ILE A 41 17.55 6.36 1.97
N PHE A 42 17.82 6.15 0.68
CA PHE A 42 16.79 5.80 -0.30
C PHE A 42 16.11 4.48 0.06
N ARG A 43 16.88 3.47 0.47
CA ARG A 43 16.37 2.16 0.92
C ARG A 43 15.47 2.29 2.16
N SER A 44 15.87 3.04 3.19
CA SER A 44 15.05 3.24 4.38
C SER A 44 13.81 4.10 4.09
N PHE A 45 13.96 5.12 3.24
CA PHE A 45 12.87 5.99 2.82
C PHE A 45 11.80 5.19 2.04
N SER A 46 12.19 4.42 1.03
CA SER A 46 11.24 3.68 0.20
C SER A 46 10.44 2.67 1.00
N ARG A 47 11.11 1.96 1.92
CA ARG A 47 10.46 1.05 2.87
C ARG A 47 9.48 1.75 3.81
N THR A 48 9.89 2.88 4.37
CA THR A 48 9.02 3.66 5.28
C THR A 48 7.81 4.20 4.52
N PHE A 49 8.04 4.69 3.30
CA PHE A 49 7.01 5.12 2.38
C PHE A 49 6.02 4.00 2.05
N TYR A 50 6.50 2.77 1.83
CA TYR A 50 5.67 1.59 1.65
C TYR A 50 4.75 1.32 2.84
N CYS A 51 5.29 1.29 4.06
CA CYS A 51 4.50 1.03 5.26
C CYS A 51 3.39 2.08 5.45
N PHE A 52 3.75 3.37 5.40
CA PHE A 52 2.77 4.44 5.57
C PHE A 52 1.76 4.53 4.43
N THR A 53 2.16 4.22 3.19
CA THR A 53 1.23 4.13 2.06
C THR A 53 0.18 3.04 2.34
N ASN A 54 0.60 1.86 2.77
CA ASN A 54 -0.31 0.77 3.11
C ASN A 54 -1.27 1.10 4.27
N ILE A 55 -0.78 1.80 5.30
CA ILE A 55 -1.63 2.33 6.38
C ILE A 55 -2.66 3.32 5.81
N ALA A 56 -2.23 4.27 4.98
CA ALA A 56 -3.12 5.24 4.35
C ALA A 56 -4.22 4.58 3.51
N ILE A 57 -3.87 3.54 2.76
CA ILE A 57 -4.83 2.75 1.97
C ILE A 57 -5.82 2.03 2.85
N CYS A 58 -5.35 1.40 3.93
CA CYS A 58 -6.23 0.77 4.90
C CYS A 58 -7.23 1.78 5.48
N PHE A 59 -6.77 2.99 5.80
CA PHE A 59 -7.65 4.08 6.26
C PHE A 59 -8.66 4.53 5.19
N HIS A 60 -8.24 4.62 3.92
CA HIS A 60 -9.14 4.92 2.80
C HIS A 60 -10.19 3.81 2.59
N LEU A 61 -9.79 2.54 2.64
CA LEU A 61 -10.69 1.39 2.54
C LEU A 61 -11.66 1.34 3.71
N TYR A 62 -11.19 1.58 4.94
CA TYR A 62 -12.03 1.67 6.12
C TYR A 62 -13.10 2.75 5.95
N ARG A 63 -12.71 3.96 5.53
CA ARG A 63 -13.68 5.05 5.29
C ARG A 63 -14.70 4.68 4.21
N GLY A 64 -14.26 4.09 3.10
CA GLY A 64 -15.12 3.77 1.98
C GLY A 64 -16.08 2.60 2.25
N LEU A 65 -15.61 1.56 2.95
CA LEU A 65 -16.35 0.30 3.13
C LEU A 65 -17.04 0.19 4.49
N VAL A 66 -16.45 0.76 5.54
CA VAL A 66 -17.01 0.71 6.90
C VAL A 66 -17.87 1.93 7.16
N LEU A 67 -17.34 3.13 6.92
CA LEU A 67 -18.08 4.37 7.15
C LEU A 67 -19.02 4.74 5.99
N LEU A 68 -18.94 4.04 4.85
CA LEU A 68 -19.69 4.31 3.63
C LEU A 68 -19.58 5.78 3.17
N LYS A 69 -18.48 6.46 3.52
CA LYS A 69 -18.25 7.86 3.16
C LYS A 69 -17.51 7.93 1.82
N LYS A 70 -18.04 8.70 0.88
CA LYS A 70 -17.37 8.97 -0.41
C LYS A 70 -16.00 9.60 -0.17
N SER A 71 -15.00 9.13 -0.90
CA SER A 71 -13.67 9.74 -0.95
C SER A 71 -13.76 11.02 -1.75
N THR A 72 -13.45 12.16 -1.14
CA THR A 72 -13.36 13.45 -1.83
C THR A 72 -11.89 13.74 -2.15
N TRP A 73 -11.64 14.49 -3.23
CA TRP A 73 -10.28 14.88 -3.60
C TRP A 73 -9.51 15.55 -2.46
N LYS A 74 -10.18 16.47 -1.73
CA LYS A 74 -9.59 17.15 -0.56
C LYS A 74 -9.10 16.17 0.49
N TYR A 75 -9.89 15.14 0.76
CA TYR A 75 -9.53 14.12 1.73
C TYR A 75 -8.37 13.24 1.26
N GLU A 76 -8.37 12.82 -0.01
CA GLU A 76 -7.25 12.07 -0.60
C GLU A 76 -5.94 12.86 -0.50
N VAL A 77 -5.95 14.13 -0.91
CA VAL A 77 -4.77 15.01 -0.83
C VAL A 77 -4.29 15.15 0.61
N TYR A 78 -5.19 15.34 1.57
CA TYR A 78 -4.83 15.42 2.99
C TYR A 78 -4.15 14.14 3.48
N THR A 79 -4.71 12.97 3.16
CA THR A 79 -4.09 11.68 3.55
C THR A 79 -2.69 11.54 2.97
N TRP A 80 -2.47 11.93 1.71
CA TRP A 80 -1.14 11.86 1.09
C TRP A 80 -0.15 12.84 1.71
N ILE A 81 -0.57 14.06 2.04
CA ILE A 81 0.27 15.04 2.75
C ILE A 81 0.70 14.48 4.11
N VAL A 82 -0.25 13.93 4.89
CA VAL A 82 0.05 13.31 6.18
C VAL A 82 1.00 12.12 6.03
N THR A 83 0.77 11.28 5.00
CA THR A 83 1.63 10.12 4.71
C THR A 83 3.06 10.58 4.43
N LEU A 84 3.25 11.57 3.55
CA LEU A 84 4.56 12.10 3.20
C LEU A 84 5.23 12.77 4.41
N ALA A 85 4.49 13.55 5.19
CA ALA A 85 5.00 14.19 6.41
C ALA A 85 5.51 13.16 7.43
N MET A 86 4.78 12.05 7.63
CA MET A 86 5.20 10.96 8.51
C MET A 86 6.46 10.27 7.97
N VAL A 87 6.55 10.01 6.67
CA VAL A 87 7.74 9.39 6.07
C VAL A 87 8.98 10.27 6.25
N ILE A 88 8.85 11.58 6.02
CA ILE A 88 9.94 12.55 6.24
C ILE A 88 10.35 12.55 7.71
N LEU A 89 9.38 12.67 8.64
CA LEU A 89 9.64 12.69 10.07
C LEU A 89 10.40 11.44 10.53
N PHE A 90 9.96 10.24 10.13
CA PHE A 90 10.64 8.99 10.51
C PHE A 90 12.03 8.88 9.87
N THR A 91 12.18 9.31 8.62
CA THR A 91 13.48 9.34 7.93
C THR A 91 14.46 10.31 8.63
N SER A 92 13.98 11.46 9.08
CA SER A 92 14.77 12.40 9.88
C SER A 92 15.19 11.81 11.22
N VAL A 93 14.31 11.07 11.90
CA VAL A 93 14.67 10.34 13.13
C VAL A 93 15.78 9.32 12.85
N TYR A 94 15.70 8.56 11.76
CA TYR A 94 16.76 7.62 11.37
C TYR A 94 18.10 8.33 11.08
N TYR A 95 18.03 9.52 10.46
CA TYR A 95 19.19 10.34 10.22
C TYR A 95 19.83 10.77 11.55
N SER A 96 19.03 11.29 12.50
CA SER A 96 19.49 11.69 13.83
C SER A 96 20.09 10.54 14.64
N LEU A 97 19.64 9.30 14.41
CA LEU A 97 20.22 8.08 15.03
C LEU A 97 21.57 7.66 14.41
N GLY A 98 22.05 8.34 13.36
CA GLY A 98 23.31 8.02 12.68
C GLY A 98 23.24 6.76 11.82
N ILE A 99 22.04 6.35 11.41
CA ILE A 99 21.79 5.08 10.71
C ILE A 99 22.39 5.07 9.29
N PHE A 100 22.52 6.23 8.67
CA PHE A 100 23.01 6.33 7.30
C PHE A 100 24.52 6.50 7.21
N THR A 101 25.17 7.00 8.27
CA THR A 101 26.61 7.31 8.29
C THR A 101 27.46 6.24 8.98
N GLY A 102 26.83 5.33 9.74
CA GLY A 102 27.54 4.24 10.43
C GLY A 102 28.36 3.38 9.47
N LYS A 103 29.56 2.99 9.90
CA LYS A 103 30.55 2.18 9.16
C LYS A 103 30.76 0.79 9.78
N LEU A 104 30.69 0.69 11.09
CA LEU A 104 30.95 -0.53 11.85
C LEU A 104 29.77 -1.51 11.74
N ARG A 105 30.09 -2.81 11.73
CA ARG A 105 29.10 -3.92 11.79
C ARG A 105 28.08 -3.94 10.64
N LYS A 106 28.46 -3.40 9.48
CA LYS A 106 27.66 -3.44 8.25
C LYS A 106 28.36 -4.25 7.17
N SER A 107 27.63 -5.19 6.58
CA SER A 107 27.91 -5.63 5.23
C SER A 107 27.13 -4.74 4.28
N ALA A 108 27.82 -4.14 3.30
CA ALA A 108 27.24 -3.28 2.27
C ALA A 108 26.63 -1.95 2.75
N CYS A 109 26.08 -1.21 1.79
CA CYS A 109 25.28 0.00 1.98
C CYS A 109 23.88 -0.31 2.53
N ASN A 110 23.88 -0.81 3.77
CA ASN A 110 22.70 -1.05 4.56
C ASN A 110 22.57 -0.03 5.69
N PRO A 111 21.33 0.38 6.04
CA PRO A 111 21.08 1.24 7.18
C PRO A 111 21.51 0.56 8.49
N GLY A 112 22.22 1.30 9.35
CA GLY A 112 22.62 0.89 10.70
C GLY A 112 23.54 1.90 11.39
N ALA A 113 23.57 1.91 12.72
CA ALA A 113 24.44 2.81 13.49
C ALA A 113 25.69 2.11 14.02
N ASP A 114 26.77 2.87 14.20
CA ASP A 114 28.00 2.39 14.84
C ASP A 114 27.75 1.98 16.31
N ASN A 115 26.93 2.76 17.00
CA ASN A 115 26.52 2.47 18.37
C ASN A 115 25.52 1.31 18.39
N LYS A 116 25.86 0.23 19.11
CA LYS A 116 25.01 -0.97 19.28
C LYS A 116 23.59 -0.59 19.74
N THR A 117 23.49 0.34 20.68
CA THR A 117 22.20 0.75 21.27
C THR A 117 21.34 1.48 20.24
N MET A 118 21.91 2.42 19.48
CA MET A 118 21.18 3.13 18.42
C MET A 118 20.74 2.20 17.30
N ASN A 119 21.59 1.23 16.94
CA ASN A 119 21.26 0.24 15.93
C ASN A 119 20.10 -0.67 16.37
N ARG A 120 20.07 -1.07 17.66
CA ARG A 120 18.94 -1.81 18.24
C ARG A 120 17.65 -1.00 18.22
N ILE A 121 17.72 0.27 18.63
CA ILE A 121 16.56 1.18 18.62
C ILE A 121 16.00 1.29 17.19
N TYR A 122 16.86 1.47 16.19
CA TYR A 122 16.45 1.54 14.79
C TYR A 122 15.71 0.27 14.34
N PHE A 123 16.32 -0.91 14.53
CA PHE A 123 15.67 -2.16 14.12
C PHE A 123 14.36 -2.40 14.85
N LEU A 124 14.28 -2.07 16.14
CA LEU A 124 13.04 -2.16 16.90
C LEU A 124 11.98 -1.20 16.33
N PHE A 125 12.35 0.04 16.03
CA PHE A 125 11.42 1.05 15.53
C PHE A 125 10.85 0.68 14.16
N VAL A 126 11.70 0.26 13.22
CA VAL A 126 11.25 -0.18 11.90
C VAL A 126 10.41 -1.46 12.01
N GLY A 127 10.82 -2.42 12.86
CA GLY A 127 10.05 -3.65 13.10
C GLY A 127 8.66 -3.38 13.70
N ILE A 128 8.54 -2.40 14.60
CA ILE A 128 7.26 -1.96 15.16
C ILE A 128 6.38 -1.31 14.08
N ILE A 129 6.93 -0.49 13.19
CA ILE A 129 6.15 0.11 12.08
C ILE A 129 5.59 -0.99 11.16
N ASP A 130 6.40 -2.00 10.82
CA ASP A 130 5.93 -3.14 10.03
C ASP A 130 4.79 -3.88 10.77
N LEU A 131 4.97 -4.13 12.08
CA LEU A 131 3.96 -4.79 12.91
C LEU A 131 2.65 -3.98 12.95
N ILE A 132 2.72 -2.66 13.15
CA ILE A 132 1.57 -1.77 13.11
C ILE A 132 0.89 -1.85 11.75
N THR A 133 1.66 -1.83 10.66
CA THR A 133 1.13 -1.94 9.29
C THR A 133 0.36 -3.24 9.10
N ILE A 134 0.92 -4.38 9.54
CA ILE A 134 0.26 -5.69 9.51
C ILE A 134 -1.04 -5.65 10.33
N LEU A 135 -1.00 -5.16 11.56
CA LEU A 135 -2.18 -5.10 12.45
C LEU A 135 -3.29 -4.24 11.85
N VAL A 136 -2.96 -3.08 11.28
CA VAL A 136 -3.91 -2.19 10.59
C VAL A 136 -4.50 -2.88 9.36
N GLY A 137 -3.70 -3.63 8.60
CA GLY A 137 -4.15 -4.41 7.44
C GLY A 137 -5.13 -5.52 7.83
N ILE A 138 -4.80 -6.30 8.86
CA ILE A 138 -5.67 -7.35 9.42
C ILE A 138 -6.98 -6.74 9.92
N PHE A 139 -6.89 -5.71 10.76
CA PHE A 139 -8.06 -5.03 11.33
C PHE A 139 -9.00 -4.51 10.23
N THR A 140 -8.46 -3.78 9.25
CA THR A 140 -9.24 -3.22 8.14
C THR A 140 -9.90 -4.31 7.31
N THR A 141 -9.22 -5.44 7.10
CA THR A 141 -9.75 -6.58 6.35
C THR A 141 -10.92 -7.23 7.09
N ILE A 142 -10.77 -7.48 8.39
CA ILE A 142 -11.81 -8.11 9.22
C ILE A 142 -13.04 -7.19 9.31
N VAL A 143 -12.86 -5.95 9.75
CA VAL A 143 -13.97 -5.00 9.94
C VAL A 143 -14.61 -4.63 8.61
N GLY A 144 -13.81 -4.45 7.55
CA GLY A 144 -14.31 -4.16 6.22
C GLY A 144 -15.19 -5.30 5.67
N ARG A 145 -14.78 -6.57 5.84
CA ARG A 145 -15.59 -7.72 5.42
C ARG A 145 -16.90 -7.82 6.18
N GLN A 146 -16.86 -7.63 7.50
CA GLN A 146 -18.06 -7.67 8.34
C GLN A 146 -19.05 -6.55 7.99
N SER A 147 -18.56 -5.31 7.88
CA SER A 147 -19.39 -4.15 7.53
C SER A 147 -20.03 -4.29 6.16
N LEU A 148 -19.23 -4.69 5.16
CA LEU A 148 -19.74 -4.85 3.80
C LEU A 148 -20.79 -5.96 3.71
N ASN A 149 -20.57 -7.12 4.36
CA ASN A 149 -21.57 -8.19 4.34
C ASN A 149 -22.91 -7.73 4.94
N LYS A 150 -22.88 -6.97 6.05
CA LYS A 150 -24.08 -6.38 6.65
C LYS A 150 -24.77 -5.40 5.68
N TRP A 151 -23.99 -4.50 5.07
CA TRP A 151 -24.52 -3.52 4.12
C TRP A 151 -25.12 -4.16 2.86
N ILE A 152 -24.44 -5.15 2.27
CA ILE A 152 -24.91 -5.87 1.07
C ILE A 152 -26.24 -6.58 1.36
N ASN A 153 -26.35 -7.26 2.51
CA ASN A 153 -27.57 -7.95 2.88
C ASN A 153 -28.72 -6.96 3.10
N SER A 154 -28.51 -5.94 3.94
CA SER A 154 -29.53 -4.91 4.20
C SER A 154 -29.97 -4.17 2.93
N TYR A 155 -29.04 -3.81 2.04
CA TYR A 155 -29.37 -3.10 0.80
C TYR A 155 -30.15 -3.98 -0.18
N ALA A 156 -29.82 -5.28 -0.26
CA ALA A 156 -30.53 -6.18 -1.16
C ALA A 156 -31.94 -6.48 -0.66
N ASP A 157 -32.12 -6.63 0.66
CA ASP A 157 -33.40 -6.95 1.27
C ASP A 157 -34.39 -5.76 1.16
N ASN A 158 -33.87 -4.52 1.25
CA ASN A 158 -34.69 -3.30 1.07
C ASN A 158 -35.10 -3.03 -0.38
N ARG A 159 -34.49 -3.69 -1.38
CA ARG A 159 -34.77 -3.43 -2.79
C ARG A 159 -35.74 -4.51 -3.30
N ASN A 160 -36.98 -4.12 -3.56
CA ASN A 160 -38.03 -4.98 -4.13
C ASN A 160 -37.70 -5.35 -5.60
N ARG A 161 -36.67 -6.17 -5.80
CA ARG A 161 -36.20 -6.69 -7.08
C ARG A 161 -36.45 -8.19 -7.15
N ARG A 162 -36.53 -8.73 -8.36
CA ARG A 162 -36.56 -10.19 -8.58
C ARG A 162 -35.37 -10.85 -7.87
N LEU A 163 -35.62 -11.99 -7.24
CA LEU A 163 -34.63 -12.78 -6.48
C LEU A 163 -33.34 -13.03 -7.26
N ASP A 164 -33.44 -13.26 -8.57
CA ASP A 164 -32.29 -13.55 -9.43
C ASP A 164 -31.37 -12.32 -9.61
N ASP A 165 -31.95 -11.12 -9.73
CA ASP A 165 -31.22 -9.86 -9.80
C ASP A 165 -30.55 -9.50 -8.47
N GLN A 166 -31.19 -9.85 -7.34
CA GLN A 166 -30.60 -9.67 -6.01
C GLN A 166 -29.37 -10.56 -5.82
N ASN A 167 -29.44 -11.84 -6.21
CA ASN A 167 -28.32 -12.78 -6.10
C ASN A 167 -27.12 -12.35 -6.95
N LYS A 168 -27.37 -11.93 -8.19
CA LYS A 168 -26.33 -11.39 -9.08
C LYS A 168 -25.67 -10.14 -8.49
N PHE A 169 -26.47 -9.19 -7.99
CA PHE A 169 -25.95 -7.99 -7.33
C PHE A 169 -25.11 -8.30 -6.08
N LYS A 170 -25.59 -9.21 -5.20
CA LYS A 170 -24.84 -9.65 -4.00
C LYS A 170 -23.49 -10.24 -4.41
N SER A 171 -23.47 -11.10 -5.43
CA SER A 171 -22.24 -11.74 -5.95
C SER A 171 -21.24 -10.72 -6.49
N ASP A 172 -21.69 -9.80 -7.34
CA ASP A 172 -20.82 -8.78 -7.97
C ASP A 172 -20.20 -7.84 -6.93
N ARG A 173 -20.98 -7.42 -5.93
CA ARG A 173 -20.48 -6.55 -4.85
C ARG A 173 -19.50 -7.27 -3.93
N LYS A 174 -19.77 -8.52 -3.56
CA LYS A 174 -18.82 -9.35 -2.79
C LYS A 174 -17.51 -9.54 -3.56
N LYS A 175 -17.58 -9.81 -4.86
CA LYS A 175 -16.41 -9.96 -5.73
C LYS A 175 -15.58 -8.67 -5.80
N MET A 176 -16.21 -7.52 -5.99
CA MET A 176 -15.53 -6.22 -6.03
C MET A 176 -14.83 -5.89 -4.71
N ALA A 177 -15.46 -6.18 -3.59
CA ALA A 177 -14.86 -5.91 -2.29
C ALA A 177 -13.76 -6.91 -1.92
N SER A 178 -13.95 -8.21 -2.21
CA SER A 178 -12.89 -9.21 -2.03
C SER A 178 -11.61 -8.77 -2.73
N ARG A 179 -11.73 -8.19 -3.94
CA ARG A 179 -10.61 -7.63 -4.70
C ARG A 179 -9.94 -6.44 -4.02
N SER A 180 -10.72 -5.53 -3.45
CA SER A 180 -10.18 -4.38 -2.71
C SER A 180 -9.41 -4.80 -1.45
N PHE A 181 -9.72 -5.96 -0.86
CA PHE A 181 -9.00 -6.52 0.28
C PHE A 181 -7.71 -7.27 -0.10
N LEU A 182 -7.44 -7.53 -1.39
CA LEU A 182 -6.17 -8.17 -1.77
C LEU A 182 -4.96 -7.31 -1.39
N TYR A 183 -5.08 -5.98 -1.45
CA TYR A 183 -3.96 -5.08 -1.16
C TYR A 183 -3.52 -5.11 0.32
N PRO A 184 -4.42 -4.88 1.31
CA PRO A 184 -4.06 -5.08 2.71
C PRO A 184 -3.62 -6.51 3.01
N LEU A 185 -4.23 -7.51 2.36
CA LEU A 185 -3.86 -8.91 2.57
C LEU A 185 -2.43 -9.19 2.08
N ALA A 186 -2.01 -8.61 0.96
CA ALA A 186 -0.66 -8.75 0.44
C ALA A 186 0.36 -8.30 1.49
N THR A 187 0.14 -7.14 2.14
CA THR A 187 1.04 -6.68 3.22
C THR A 187 1.09 -7.61 4.43
N CYS A 188 -0.03 -8.28 4.74
CA CYS A 188 -0.09 -9.26 5.84
C CYS A 188 0.69 -10.53 5.52
N VAL A 189 0.94 -10.83 4.24
CA VAL A 189 1.78 -11.95 3.80
C VAL A 189 3.24 -11.53 3.67
N THR A 190 3.49 -10.29 3.23
CA THR A 190 4.84 -9.87 2.82
C THR A 190 5.71 -9.39 3.98
N LEU A 191 5.12 -8.66 4.94
CA LEU A 191 5.81 -8.03 6.06
C LEU A 191 6.16 -8.92 7.27
N PRO A 192 5.45 -10.03 7.62
CA PRO A 192 5.70 -10.74 8.87
C PRO A 192 7.13 -11.25 9.06
N PHE A 193 7.73 -11.85 8.03
CA PHE A 193 9.12 -12.33 8.11
C PHE A 193 10.11 -11.19 8.29
N GLU A 194 9.80 -10.04 7.69
CA GLU A 194 10.64 -8.86 7.79
C GLU A 194 10.53 -8.20 9.18
N ALA A 195 9.32 -8.02 9.68
CA ALA A 195 9.08 -7.54 11.04
C ALA A 195 9.76 -8.45 12.07
N LEU A 196 9.61 -9.78 11.92
CA LEU A 196 10.24 -10.76 12.80
C LEU A 196 11.77 -10.67 12.76
N LEU A 197 12.38 -10.60 11.57
CA LEU A 197 13.82 -10.47 11.42
C LEU A 197 14.35 -9.19 12.08
N LEU A 198 13.66 -8.06 11.89
CA LEU A 198 14.05 -6.79 12.50
C LEU A 198 13.94 -6.80 14.03
N ILE A 199 12.85 -7.34 14.56
CA ILE A 199 12.64 -7.46 16.00
C ILE A 199 13.72 -8.36 16.62
N LEU A 200 14.00 -9.52 16.03
CA LEU A 200 15.08 -10.41 16.51
C LEU A 200 16.46 -9.74 16.44
N ASN A 201 16.75 -9.03 15.34
CA ASN A 201 17.99 -8.25 15.20
C ASN A 201 18.10 -7.16 16.28
N SER A 202 17.00 -6.56 16.72
CA SER A 202 16.99 -5.59 17.83
C SER A 202 17.39 -6.22 19.17
N PHE A 203 17.08 -7.50 19.39
CA PHE A 203 17.55 -8.26 20.55
C PHE A 203 18.97 -8.81 20.38
N GLY A 204 19.58 -8.63 19.21
CA GLY A 204 20.91 -9.13 18.89
C GLY A 204 20.93 -10.59 18.43
N ILE A 205 19.77 -11.14 18.08
CA ILE A 205 19.64 -12.49 17.54
C ILE A 205 19.55 -12.38 16.02
N MET A 206 20.67 -12.67 15.33
CA MET A 206 20.70 -12.65 13.86
C MET A 206 20.37 -14.05 13.33
N VAL A 207 19.16 -14.22 12.79
CA VAL A 207 18.72 -15.49 12.20
C VAL A 207 18.76 -15.39 10.68
N LEU A 208 19.89 -15.76 10.09
CA LEU A 208 20.11 -15.68 8.64
C LEU A 208 19.06 -16.48 7.85
N GLN A 209 18.54 -17.57 8.43
CA GLN A 209 17.49 -18.39 7.82
C GLN A 209 16.19 -17.62 7.58
N ILE A 210 15.88 -16.59 8.38
CA ILE A 210 14.68 -15.74 8.19
C ILE A 210 14.91 -14.70 7.08
N SER A 211 16.17 -14.42 6.73
CA SER A 211 16.47 -13.51 5.61
C SER A 211 16.03 -14.06 4.26
N ILE A 212 16.05 -15.39 4.06
CA ILE A 212 15.60 -16.05 2.83
C ILE A 212 14.09 -15.82 2.60
N PRO A 213 13.18 -16.22 3.52
CA PRO A 213 11.76 -15.98 3.33
C PRO A 213 11.45 -14.48 3.27
N LYS A 214 12.15 -13.63 4.01
CA LYS A 214 12.02 -12.16 3.89
C LYS A 214 12.30 -11.66 2.47
N THR A 215 13.39 -12.09 1.84
CA THR A 215 13.70 -11.68 0.46
C THR A 215 12.67 -12.22 -0.53
N ILE A 216 12.23 -13.47 -0.35
CA ILE A 216 11.20 -14.09 -1.20
C ILE A 216 9.88 -13.32 -1.07
N THR A 217 9.43 -13.00 0.15
CA THR A 217 8.16 -12.32 0.36
C THR A 217 8.18 -10.88 -0.10
N VAL A 218 9.29 -10.16 0.12
CA VAL A 218 9.49 -8.83 -0.47
C VAL A 218 9.44 -8.93 -1.99
N GLY A 219 10.17 -9.86 -2.62
CA GLY A 219 10.10 -10.12 -4.06
C GLY A 219 8.67 -10.38 -4.57
N LEU A 220 7.93 -11.22 -3.84
CA LEU A 220 6.57 -11.62 -4.18
C LEU A 220 5.56 -10.47 -4.06
N SER A 221 5.81 -9.46 -3.22
CA SER A 221 4.91 -8.31 -3.06
C SER A 221 4.61 -7.60 -4.38
N GLY A 222 5.61 -7.39 -5.22
CA GLY A 222 5.46 -6.74 -6.52
C GLY A 222 4.63 -7.57 -7.49
N LEU A 223 4.83 -8.90 -7.47
CA LEU A 223 4.02 -9.83 -8.27
C LEU A 223 2.56 -9.82 -7.81
N LEU A 224 2.31 -9.86 -6.49
CA LEU A 224 0.95 -9.82 -5.94
C LEU A 224 0.24 -8.52 -6.28
N THR A 225 0.94 -7.39 -6.20
CA THR A 225 0.39 -6.09 -6.62
C THR A 225 0.11 -6.03 -8.11
N GLY A 226 1.01 -6.57 -8.95
CA GLY A 226 0.80 -6.70 -10.39
C GLY A 226 -0.40 -7.58 -10.74
N LEU A 227 -0.57 -8.71 -10.05
CA LEU A 227 -1.75 -9.58 -10.21
C LEU A 227 -3.03 -8.87 -9.75
N ALA A 228 -3.01 -8.20 -8.60
CA ALA A 228 -4.15 -7.42 -8.10
C ALA A 228 -4.55 -6.32 -9.10
N PHE A 229 -3.56 -5.68 -9.75
CA PHE A 229 -3.77 -4.71 -10.81
C PHE A 229 -4.40 -5.32 -12.07
N ALA A 230 -3.86 -6.44 -12.55
CA ALA A 230 -4.34 -7.15 -13.73
C ALA A 230 -5.74 -7.77 -13.57
N PHE A 231 -6.18 -8.00 -12.33
CA PHE A 231 -7.54 -8.50 -12.06
C PHE A 231 -8.53 -7.40 -11.65
N ASP A 232 -8.09 -6.14 -11.54
CA ASP A 232 -8.96 -5.05 -11.16
C ASP A 232 -9.71 -4.45 -12.38
N PRO A 233 -11.05 -4.60 -12.45
CA PRO A 233 -11.84 -4.05 -13.54
C PRO A 233 -11.83 -2.52 -13.58
N ALA A 234 -11.57 -1.83 -12.46
CA ALA A 234 -11.46 -0.37 -12.50
C ALA A 234 -10.19 0.06 -13.25
N SER A 235 -9.06 -0.62 -13.02
CA SER A 235 -7.85 -0.47 -13.83
C SER A 235 -8.12 -0.73 -15.31
N HIS A 236 -8.76 -1.86 -15.65
CA HIS A 236 -9.05 -2.18 -17.05
C HIS A 236 -9.93 -1.13 -17.74
N LYS A 237 -10.98 -0.65 -17.06
CA LYS A 237 -11.84 0.42 -17.57
C LYS A 237 -11.07 1.73 -17.76
N ALA A 238 -10.18 2.06 -16.83
CA ALA A 238 -9.35 3.27 -16.92
C ALA A 238 -8.37 3.18 -18.10
N PHE A 239 -7.71 2.04 -18.31
CA PHE A 239 -6.84 1.84 -19.47
C PHE A 239 -7.60 1.87 -20.79
N TYR A 240 -8.76 1.19 -20.85
CA TYR A 240 -9.59 1.21 -22.04
C TYR A 240 -10.00 2.64 -22.40
N SER A 241 -10.49 3.41 -21.43
CA SER A 241 -10.88 4.82 -21.63
C SER A 241 -9.70 5.71 -22.04
N ALA A 242 -8.51 5.50 -21.45
CA ALA A 242 -7.31 6.24 -21.84
C ALA A 242 -6.88 5.87 -23.27
N TYR A 243 -6.92 4.58 -23.62
CA TYR A 243 -6.57 4.08 -24.94
C TYR A 243 -7.53 4.61 -26.01
N THR A 244 -8.84 4.61 -25.76
CA THR A 244 -9.82 5.16 -26.70
C THR A 244 -9.62 6.66 -26.91
N GLN A 245 -9.38 7.44 -25.84
CA GLN A 245 -9.09 8.87 -25.96
C GLN A 245 -7.83 9.15 -26.80
N ILE A 246 -6.76 8.37 -26.61
CA ILE A 246 -5.54 8.50 -27.41
C ILE A 246 -5.80 8.15 -28.86
N ARG A 247 -6.51 7.04 -29.12
CA ARG A 247 -6.85 6.58 -30.47
C ARG A 247 -7.75 7.57 -31.22
N GLU A 248 -8.76 8.13 -30.55
CA GLU A 248 -9.65 9.14 -31.13
C GLU A 248 -8.89 10.42 -31.48
N LYS A 249 -8.00 10.88 -30.57
CA LYS A 249 -7.13 12.03 -30.82
C LYS A 249 -6.21 11.83 -32.02
N MET A 250 -5.66 10.62 -32.18
CA MET A 250 -4.84 10.27 -33.34
C MET A 250 -5.62 10.22 -34.65
N ASN A 251 -6.88 9.77 -34.60
CA ASN A 251 -7.73 9.62 -35.80
C ASN A 251 -8.42 10.92 -36.23
N GLY A 252 -8.12 12.07 -35.59
CA GLY A 252 -8.74 13.36 -35.91
C GLY A 252 -10.26 13.42 -35.68
N CYS A 253 -10.85 12.39 -35.06
CA CYS A 253 -12.25 12.42 -34.66
C CYS A 253 -12.38 13.37 -33.47
N LYS A 254 -13.29 14.34 -33.58
CA LYS A 254 -13.68 15.18 -32.43
C LYS A 254 -14.14 14.24 -31.30
N PRO A 255 -13.71 14.47 -30.05
CA PRO A 255 -14.04 13.59 -28.94
C PRO A 255 -15.56 13.46 -28.86
N PHE A 256 -16.04 12.22 -28.85
CA PHE A 256 -17.44 11.95 -28.55
C PHE A 256 -17.69 12.43 -27.12
N LYS A 257 -18.52 13.47 -26.95
CA LYS A 257 -19.00 13.90 -25.64
C LYS A 257 -19.89 12.79 -25.11
N ASP A 258 -19.28 11.80 -24.46
CA ASP A 258 -20.04 10.90 -23.61
C ASP A 258 -20.53 11.72 -22.41
N ASP A 259 -21.81 12.08 -22.43
CA ASP A 259 -22.61 12.55 -21.27
C ASP A 259 -22.72 11.48 -20.15
N MET A 260 -21.81 10.48 -20.13
CA MET A 260 -21.73 9.42 -19.14
C MET A 260 -21.07 9.84 -17.82
N THR A 261 -20.76 11.12 -17.61
CA THR A 261 -20.46 11.64 -16.26
C THR A 261 -21.64 11.49 -15.30
N ASN A 262 -22.86 11.20 -15.78
CA ASN A 262 -24.05 11.07 -14.93
C ASN A 262 -24.44 9.64 -14.50
N TYR A 263 -23.87 8.57 -15.04
CA TYR A 263 -24.32 7.21 -14.69
C TYR A 263 -23.48 6.49 -13.61
N ALA A 264 -22.32 7.04 -13.24
CA ALA A 264 -21.48 6.48 -12.19
C ALA A 264 -21.76 7.06 -10.79
N ASP A 265 -22.54 8.13 -10.65
CA ASP A 265 -22.56 8.93 -9.42
C ASP A 265 -23.89 9.10 -8.68
N ASN A 266 -24.98 8.52 -9.17
CA ASN A 266 -26.26 8.53 -8.43
C ASN A 266 -26.59 7.14 -7.87
N ILE A 267 -25.83 6.70 -6.86
CA ILE A 267 -26.47 5.94 -5.78
C ILE A 267 -27.14 7.01 -4.92
N PRO A 268 -28.48 7.13 -4.88
CA PRO A 268 -29.13 8.03 -3.93
C PRO A 268 -28.77 7.57 -2.52
N LEU A 269 -27.82 8.25 -1.91
CA LEU A 269 -27.48 8.14 -0.49
C LEU A 269 -28.05 9.36 0.22
N SER A 270 -29.38 9.49 0.16
CA SER A 270 -30.14 10.39 1.04
C SER A 270 -31.64 10.10 0.92
N GLU A 271 -32.13 9.12 1.68
CA GLU A 271 -33.35 9.35 2.45
C GLU A 271 -32.93 9.29 3.91
N LYS A 272 -32.58 10.46 4.46
CA LYS A 272 -32.59 10.68 5.90
C LYS A 272 -33.98 11.15 6.26
N ASN A 273 -34.78 10.24 6.82
CA ASN A 273 -35.89 10.56 7.71
C ASN A 273 -35.73 9.68 8.96
N ILE A 274 -34.80 10.07 9.85
CA ILE A 274 -34.86 9.89 11.31
C ILE A 274 -34.10 11.07 11.92
#